data_AF-A0A349R3M5-F1
#
_entry.id   AF-A0A349R3M5-F1
#
_cell.length_a   1.000
_cell.length_b   1.000
_cell.length_c   1.000
_cell.angle_alpha   90.00
_cell.angle_beta   90.00
_cell.angle_gamma   90.00
#
_symmetry.space_group_name_H-M   'P 1'
#
loop_
_entity.id
_entity.type
_entity.pdbx_description
1 polymer ?
#
loop_
_entity_poly.entity_id
_entity_poly.type
_entity_poly.pdbx_seq_one_letter_code
_entity_poly.pdbx_strand_id
1 'polypeptide(L)'
;WLALPDDATEEGQLRKKLRDQALLGIQYGVDPKSPDYFTWRGPSSQTLVDAAHLALAFLRAPQALWQPLDQVTKKRVVEEFKLLRKIKPNESNWLLFAAMTETFLYSIGEECAREKIDYAVNKFDQEWYVGDGWYSDGARFSFDHYNGYVIHCMQVESLRHNITAGGKYKEMYDRAYKRMQRYAHHLERMISPEGHYVVVGRSSTYKNAAFQPLATVALENKLPEDISKGQVRAALTAILRHIYIDKTFAPSGWLRMGVVGDKQSNLADYYTNAGSMYVASLSFLPLGLPADDEFWTCAPQPWTSQKCWNAEQFPKDYYVSY
;
A
#
# COMPACT_ATOMS: atom_id res chain seq x y z
N TRP A 1 2.50 -5.67 11.06
CA TRP A 1 1.74 -6.36 12.12
C TRP A 1 1.84 -7.87 12.04
N LEU A 2 1.40 -8.55 10.96
CA LEU A 2 1.46 -10.03 10.87
C LEU A 2 2.86 -10.66 11.05
N ALA A 3 3.92 -9.89 10.76
CA ALA A 3 5.31 -10.29 10.96
C ALA A 3 5.85 -10.13 12.39
N LEU A 4 5.09 -9.49 13.29
CA LEU A 4 5.48 -9.38 14.69
C LEU A 4 5.39 -10.74 15.39
N PRO A 5 6.18 -10.98 16.46
CA PRO A 5 6.12 -12.20 17.22
C PRO A 5 4.71 -12.50 17.73
N ASP A 6 4.39 -13.79 17.82
CA ASP A 6 3.24 -14.21 18.62
C ASP A 6 3.63 -14.14 20.10
N ASP A 7 2.72 -13.63 20.92
CA ASP A 7 2.85 -13.64 22.36
C ASP A 7 1.51 -14.08 22.99
N ALA A 8 1.48 -14.19 24.32
CA ALA A 8 0.30 -14.65 25.04
C ALA A 8 -0.80 -13.58 25.19
N THR A 9 -0.58 -12.36 24.69
CA THR A 9 -1.58 -11.27 24.78
C THR A 9 -2.77 -11.54 23.84
N GLU A 10 -3.90 -10.86 24.07
CA GLU A 10 -5.06 -10.95 23.19
C GLU A 10 -4.71 -10.58 21.73
N GLU A 11 -3.87 -9.55 21.56
CA GLU A 11 -3.39 -9.10 20.25
C GLU A 11 -2.47 -10.14 19.60
N GLY A 12 -1.58 -10.79 20.38
CA GLY A 12 -0.72 -11.87 19.91
C GLY A 12 -1.50 -13.08 19.43
N GLN A 13 -2.55 -13.46 20.17
CA GLN A 13 -3.46 -14.55 19.78
C GLN A 13 -4.27 -14.21 18.52
N LEU A 14 -4.78 -12.97 18.42
CA LEU A 14 -5.48 -12.49 17.24
C LEU A 14 -4.55 -12.47 16.01
N ARG A 15 -3.31 -12.00 16.18
CA ARG A 15 -2.28 -12.00 15.15
C ARG A 15 -1.98 -13.38 14.62
N LYS A 16 -1.76 -14.34 15.51
CA LYS A 16 -1.55 -15.74 15.12
C LYS A 16 -2.74 -16.25 14.29
N LYS A 17 -3.96 -16.08 14.80
CA LYS A 17 -5.19 -16.50 14.11
C LYS A 17 -5.29 -15.91 12.69
N LEU A 18 -5.10 -14.59 12.55
CA LEU A 18 -5.20 -13.93 11.25
C LEU A 18 -4.07 -14.33 10.30
N ARG A 19 -2.86 -14.57 10.81
CA ARG A 19 -1.74 -15.08 10.00
C ARG A 19 -2.02 -16.50 9.50
N ASP A 20 -2.50 -17.38 10.37
CA ASP A 20 -2.83 -18.77 10.01
C ASP A 20 -3.96 -18.79 8.96
N GLN A 21 -4.97 -17.94 9.12
CA GLN A 21 -6.04 -17.76 8.12
C GLN A 21 -5.50 -17.21 6.78
N ALA A 22 -4.55 -16.28 6.80
CA ALA A 22 -3.93 -15.77 5.59
C ALA A 22 -3.15 -16.87 4.85
N LEU A 23 -2.38 -17.69 5.58
CA LEU A 23 -1.64 -18.82 5.01
C LEU A 23 -2.58 -19.85 4.38
N LEU A 24 -3.69 -20.20 5.05
CA LEU A 24 -4.73 -21.06 4.49
C LEU A 24 -5.39 -20.44 3.25
N GLY A 25 -5.70 -19.14 3.30
CA GLY A 25 -6.28 -18.42 2.16
C GLY A 25 -5.35 -18.44 0.94
N ILE A 26 -4.05 -18.29 1.14
CA ILE A 26 -3.05 -18.43 0.07
C ILE A 26 -3.04 -19.86 -0.47
N GLN A 27 -2.99 -20.87 0.40
CA GLN A 27 -2.96 -22.29 0.02
C GLN A 27 -4.17 -22.67 -0.84
N TYR A 28 -5.39 -22.34 -0.39
CA TYR A 28 -6.61 -22.63 -1.11
C TYR A 28 -6.77 -21.75 -2.36
N GLY A 29 -6.34 -20.50 -2.30
CA GLY A 29 -6.43 -19.55 -3.42
C GLY A 29 -5.61 -19.94 -4.64
N VAL A 30 -4.58 -20.78 -4.48
CA VAL A 30 -3.74 -21.28 -5.59
C VAL A 30 -3.93 -22.77 -5.89
N ASP A 31 -4.81 -23.48 -5.19
CA ASP A 31 -5.12 -24.87 -5.51
C ASP A 31 -6.24 -24.98 -6.55
N PRO A 32 -5.98 -25.44 -7.79
CA PRO A 32 -7.02 -25.55 -8.84
C PRO A 32 -8.15 -26.54 -8.51
N LYS A 33 -8.01 -27.36 -7.46
CA LYS A 33 -9.07 -28.25 -6.97
C LYS A 33 -9.90 -27.64 -5.83
N SER A 34 -9.47 -26.51 -5.27
CA SER A 34 -10.18 -25.81 -4.21
C SER A 34 -11.39 -25.06 -4.75
N PRO A 35 -12.55 -25.05 -4.05
CA PRO A 35 -13.66 -24.16 -4.39
C PRO A 35 -13.28 -22.67 -4.23
N ASP A 36 -12.25 -22.37 -3.43
CA ASP A 36 -11.74 -21.01 -3.19
C ASP A 36 -10.60 -20.62 -4.14
N TYR A 37 -10.34 -21.43 -5.18
CA TYR A 37 -9.32 -21.11 -6.18
C TYR A 37 -9.59 -19.75 -6.83
N PHE A 38 -8.61 -18.85 -6.79
CA PHE A 38 -8.79 -17.54 -7.40
C PHE A 38 -8.83 -17.66 -8.92
N THR A 39 -9.40 -16.64 -9.56
CA THR A 39 -9.64 -16.64 -11.01
C THR A 39 -8.38 -16.37 -11.84
N TRP A 40 -7.19 -16.82 -11.39
CA TRP A 40 -5.87 -16.59 -12.02
C TRP A 40 -5.86 -16.85 -13.53
N ARG A 41 -6.60 -17.89 -13.96
CA ARG A 41 -6.68 -18.31 -15.37
C ARG A 41 -7.90 -17.77 -16.10
N GLY A 42 -8.73 -16.99 -15.42
CA GLY A 42 -9.91 -16.34 -15.98
C GLY A 42 -9.59 -15.20 -16.95
N PRO A 43 -10.64 -14.58 -17.54
CA PRO A 43 -10.49 -13.53 -18.54
C PRO A 43 -10.19 -12.14 -17.94
N SER A 44 -10.39 -11.96 -16.63
CA SER A 44 -10.17 -10.67 -15.96
C SER A 44 -8.69 -10.34 -15.85
N SER A 45 -8.33 -9.10 -16.19
CA SER A 45 -6.99 -8.55 -15.97
C SER A 45 -6.76 -8.09 -14.52
N GLN A 46 -7.81 -8.03 -13.68
CA GLN A 46 -7.69 -7.64 -12.26
C GLN A 46 -6.88 -8.62 -11.43
N THR A 47 -6.73 -9.86 -11.87
CA THR A 47 -5.86 -10.84 -11.21
C THR A 47 -4.39 -10.41 -11.16
N LEU A 48 -3.95 -9.53 -12.07
CA LEU A 48 -2.62 -8.89 -11.96
C LEU A 48 -2.53 -7.94 -10.75
N VAL A 49 -3.61 -7.20 -10.47
CA VAL A 49 -3.70 -6.30 -9.31
C VAL A 49 -3.70 -7.11 -8.02
N ASP A 50 -4.49 -8.18 -7.96
CA ASP A 50 -4.55 -9.09 -6.81
C ASP A 50 -3.18 -9.75 -6.54
N ALA A 51 -2.53 -10.26 -7.60
CA ALA A 51 -1.19 -10.82 -7.52
C ALA A 51 -0.16 -9.82 -7.02
N ALA A 52 -0.21 -8.56 -7.48
CA ALA A 52 0.73 -7.54 -7.05
C ALA A 52 0.59 -7.21 -5.55
N HIS A 53 -0.63 -7.13 -5.01
CA HIS A 53 -0.83 -6.92 -3.57
C HIS A 53 -0.38 -8.12 -2.75
N LEU A 54 -0.62 -9.35 -3.25
CA LEU A 54 -0.12 -10.56 -2.61
C LEU A 54 1.42 -10.63 -2.64
N ALA A 55 2.04 -10.28 -3.76
CA ALA A 55 3.49 -10.19 -3.92
C ALA A 55 4.10 -9.16 -2.98
N LEU A 56 3.47 -7.98 -2.87
CA LEU A 56 3.87 -6.94 -1.92
C LEU A 56 3.80 -7.44 -0.47
N ALA A 57 2.78 -8.23 -0.11
CA ALA A 57 2.69 -8.83 1.22
C ALA A 57 3.82 -9.84 1.48
N PHE A 58 4.17 -10.69 0.50
CA PHE A 58 5.30 -11.61 0.61
C PHE A 58 6.65 -10.89 0.78
N LEU A 59 6.86 -9.79 0.04
CA LEU A 59 8.07 -8.98 0.14
C LEU A 59 8.21 -8.29 1.49
N ARG A 60 7.09 -7.79 2.06
CA ARG A 60 7.07 -7.09 3.36
C ARG A 60 7.16 -8.01 4.57
N ALA A 61 6.65 -9.23 4.46
CA ALA A 61 6.55 -10.16 5.59
C ALA A 61 6.93 -11.60 5.20
N PRO A 62 8.12 -11.85 4.63
CA PRO A 62 8.46 -13.14 4.04
C PRO A 62 8.48 -14.27 5.08
N GLN A 63 8.96 -14.02 6.31
CA GLN A 63 8.98 -15.03 7.38
C GLN A 63 7.57 -15.42 7.85
N ALA A 64 6.59 -14.53 7.74
CA ALA A 64 5.24 -14.77 8.20
C ALA A 64 4.30 -15.31 7.11
N LEU A 65 4.50 -14.90 5.85
CA LEU A 65 3.54 -15.15 4.78
C LEU A 65 4.08 -16.00 3.62
N TRP A 66 5.40 -16.08 3.42
CA TRP A 66 5.98 -16.87 2.32
C TRP A 66 6.71 -18.11 2.82
N GLN A 67 7.69 -17.96 3.72
CA GLN A 67 8.52 -19.06 4.21
C GLN A 67 7.71 -20.21 4.81
N PRO A 68 6.62 -19.99 5.58
CA PRO A 68 5.83 -21.07 6.16
C PRO A 68 5.02 -21.90 5.15
N LEU A 69 4.80 -21.41 3.93
CA LEU A 69 4.04 -22.15 2.91
C LEU A 69 4.76 -23.43 2.50
N ASP A 70 4.00 -24.50 2.26
CA ASP A 70 4.54 -25.74 1.72
C ASP A 70 5.05 -25.59 0.28
N GLN A 71 5.85 -26.55 -0.18
CA GLN A 71 6.48 -26.50 -1.52
C GLN A 71 5.45 -26.54 -2.66
N VAL A 72 4.31 -27.22 -2.46
CA VAL A 72 3.26 -27.32 -3.48
C VAL A 72 2.60 -25.97 -3.68
N THR A 73 2.28 -25.28 -2.59
CA THR A 73 1.69 -23.95 -2.56
C THR A 73 2.64 -22.92 -3.17
N LYS A 74 3.92 -22.93 -2.77
CA LYS A 74 4.94 -22.05 -3.35
C LYS A 74 5.07 -22.22 -4.87
N LYS A 75 5.13 -23.48 -5.34
CA LYS A 75 5.18 -23.79 -6.77
C LYS A 75 3.96 -23.24 -7.51
N ARG A 76 2.76 -23.43 -6.97
CA ARG A 76 1.51 -22.91 -7.56
C ARG A 76 1.47 -21.37 -7.61
N VAL A 77 1.90 -20.68 -6.55
CA VAL A 77 2.05 -19.21 -6.56
C VAL A 77 2.97 -18.76 -7.70
N VAL A 78 4.13 -19.39 -7.84
CA VAL A 78 5.10 -19.08 -8.90
C VAL A 78 4.51 -19.33 -10.29
N GLU A 79 3.83 -20.46 -10.49
CA GLU A 79 3.17 -20.80 -11.74
C GLU A 79 2.10 -19.77 -12.12
N GLU A 80 1.20 -19.42 -11.20
CA GLU A 80 0.14 -18.45 -11.47
C GLU A 80 0.71 -17.05 -11.69
N PHE A 81 1.74 -16.62 -10.95
CA PHE A 81 2.38 -15.33 -11.18
C PHE A 81 3.06 -15.25 -12.55
N LYS A 82 3.78 -16.31 -12.97
CA LYS A 82 4.35 -16.39 -14.33
C LYS A 82 3.26 -16.41 -15.40
N LEU A 83 2.11 -17.06 -15.15
CA LEU A 83 0.98 -17.08 -16.08
C LEU A 83 0.40 -15.69 -16.34
N LEU A 84 0.38 -14.81 -15.32
CA LEU A 84 -0.13 -13.45 -15.45
C LEU A 84 0.71 -12.59 -16.40
N ARG A 85 1.88 -13.06 -16.87
CA ARG A 85 2.65 -12.39 -17.92
C ARG A 85 1.86 -12.19 -19.22
N LYS A 86 0.80 -12.97 -19.45
CA LYS A 86 -0.15 -12.80 -20.57
C LYS A 86 -0.91 -11.46 -20.54
N ILE A 87 -1.02 -10.83 -19.37
CA ILE A 87 -1.69 -9.55 -19.21
C ILE A 87 -0.72 -8.45 -19.59
N LYS A 88 -1.07 -7.68 -20.64
CA LYS A 88 -0.36 -6.45 -20.98
C LYS A 88 -0.85 -5.33 -20.06
N PRO A 89 -0.01 -4.78 -19.16
CA PRO A 89 -0.42 -3.68 -18.31
C PRO A 89 -0.66 -2.41 -19.13
N ASN A 90 -1.60 -1.57 -18.66
CA ASN A 90 -1.80 -0.24 -19.20
C ASN A 90 -0.60 0.68 -18.86
N GLU A 91 -0.38 1.72 -19.65
CA GLU A 91 0.63 2.77 -19.39
C GLU A 91 0.18 3.68 -18.24
N SER A 92 0.17 3.12 -17.03
CA SER A 92 -0.17 3.76 -15.75
C SER A 92 0.45 2.98 -14.59
N ASN A 93 -0.05 3.14 -13.37
CA ASN A 93 0.25 2.34 -12.18
C ASN A 93 0.19 0.82 -12.41
N TRP A 94 -0.51 0.36 -13.46
CA TRP A 94 -0.51 -1.04 -13.87
C TRP A 94 0.88 -1.60 -14.19
N LEU A 95 1.82 -0.76 -14.64
CA LEU A 95 3.21 -1.16 -14.82
C LEU A 95 3.83 -1.62 -13.49
N LEU A 96 3.49 -0.97 -12.38
CA LEU A 96 4.00 -1.34 -11.05
C LEU A 96 3.36 -2.63 -10.53
N PHE A 97 2.12 -2.97 -10.90
CA PHE A 97 1.56 -4.29 -10.57
C PHE A 97 2.37 -5.42 -11.21
N ALA A 98 2.71 -5.28 -12.50
CA ALA A 98 3.57 -6.24 -13.18
C ALA A 98 5.00 -6.26 -12.62
N ALA A 99 5.59 -5.10 -12.32
CA ALA A 99 6.92 -5.02 -11.72
C ALA A 99 6.95 -5.67 -10.33
N MET A 100 5.88 -5.53 -9.54
CA MET A 100 5.79 -6.09 -8.20
C MET A 100 5.77 -7.62 -8.20
N THR A 101 4.98 -8.23 -9.10
CA THR A 101 4.95 -9.70 -9.25
C THR A 101 6.31 -10.25 -9.68
N GLU A 102 6.99 -9.58 -10.63
CA GLU A 102 8.31 -10.01 -11.11
C GLU A 102 9.42 -9.74 -10.08
N THR A 103 9.30 -8.66 -9.29
CA THR A 103 10.21 -8.37 -8.18
C THR A 103 10.15 -9.46 -7.12
N PHE A 104 8.94 -9.93 -6.79
CA PHE A 104 8.79 -11.04 -5.86
C PHE A 104 9.45 -12.32 -6.41
N LEU A 105 9.20 -12.69 -7.67
CA LEU A 105 9.85 -13.83 -8.32
C LEU A 105 11.39 -13.71 -8.24
N TYR A 106 11.94 -12.53 -8.57
CA TYR A 106 13.38 -12.28 -8.44
C TYR A 106 13.88 -12.48 -7.00
N SER A 107 13.16 -11.96 -6.00
CA SER A 107 13.56 -12.01 -4.59
C SER A 107 13.67 -13.42 -4.02
N ILE A 108 12.98 -14.39 -4.61
CA ILE A 108 12.99 -15.80 -4.19
C ILE A 108 13.90 -16.67 -5.08
N GLY A 109 14.64 -16.07 -6.02
CA GLY A 109 15.54 -16.77 -6.93
C GLY A 109 14.85 -17.42 -8.15
N GLU A 110 13.58 -17.09 -8.40
CA GLU A 110 12.87 -17.53 -9.60
C GLU A 110 13.22 -16.65 -10.81
N GLU A 111 13.07 -17.22 -12.00
CA GLU A 111 13.21 -16.47 -13.24
C GLU A 111 12.16 -15.33 -13.30
N CYS A 112 12.65 -14.08 -13.31
CA CYS A 112 11.84 -12.89 -13.47
C CYS A 112 11.93 -12.32 -14.88
N ALA A 113 10.83 -11.73 -15.36
CA ALA A 113 10.80 -10.87 -16.55
C ALA A 113 11.38 -9.48 -16.20
N ARG A 114 12.71 -9.39 -16.20
CA ARG A 114 13.49 -8.21 -15.77
C ARG A 114 13.05 -6.93 -16.47
N GLU A 115 12.71 -7.02 -17.76
CA GLU A 115 12.26 -5.91 -18.58
C GLU A 115 11.00 -5.24 -18.03
N LYS A 116 10.11 -5.97 -17.35
CA LYS A 116 8.91 -5.40 -16.73
C LYS A 116 9.23 -4.52 -15.52
N ILE A 117 10.20 -4.98 -14.71
CA ILE A 117 10.70 -4.20 -13.56
C ILE A 117 11.36 -2.93 -14.08
N ASP A 118 12.30 -3.08 -15.01
CA ASP A 118 13.11 -1.97 -15.55
C ASP A 118 12.25 -0.95 -16.26
N TYR A 119 11.31 -1.39 -17.11
CA TYR A 119 10.41 -0.49 -17.80
C TYR A 119 9.56 0.33 -16.83
N ALA A 120 8.93 -0.32 -15.84
CA ALA A 120 8.10 0.36 -14.85
C ALA A 120 8.88 1.39 -14.04
N VAL A 121 10.00 0.99 -13.41
CA VAL A 121 10.75 1.91 -12.54
C VAL A 121 11.34 3.08 -13.32
N ASN A 122 11.78 2.86 -14.58
CA ASN A 122 12.27 3.94 -15.43
C ASN A 122 11.16 4.89 -15.86
N LYS A 123 9.98 4.39 -16.25
CA LYS A 123 8.82 5.23 -16.58
C LYS A 123 8.47 6.18 -15.45
N PHE A 124 8.35 5.65 -14.24
CA PHE A 124 8.04 6.46 -13.06
C PHE A 124 9.17 7.42 -12.69
N ASP A 125 10.43 6.98 -12.73
CA ASP A 125 11.55 7.83 -12.33
C ASP A 125 11.87 8.96 -13.33
N GLN A 126 11.70 8.72 -14.63
CA GLN A 126 12.20 9.61 -15.70
C GLN A 126 11.10 10.37 -16.45
N GLU A 127 9.93 9.75 -16.67
CA GLU A 127 8.90 10.34 -17.54
C GLU A 127 7.67 10.82 -16.77
N TRP A 128 7.28 10.11 -15.71
CA TRP A 128 6.02 10.35 -15.01
C TRP A 128 6.17 11.03 -13.65
N TYR A 129 7.40 11.34 -13.23
CA TYR A 129 7.59 12.22 -12.07
C TYR A 129 7.28 13.66 -12.48
N VAL A 130 6.23 14.23 -11.88
CA VAL A 130 5.77 15.60 -12.19
C VAL A 130 6.52 16.64 -11.36
N GLY A 131 7.04 16.23 -10.20
CA GLY A 131 7.69 17.12 -9.24
C GLY A 131 7.01 17.06 -7.88
N ASP A 132 7.73 17.54 -6.88
CA ASP A 132 7.22 17.73 -5.52
C ASP A 132 6.56 16.48 -4.89
N GLY A 133 7.09 15.29 -5.19
CA GLY A 133 6.56 14.01 -4.70
C GLY A 133 5.35 13.46 -5.46
N TRP A 134 4.93 14.08 -6.57
CA TRP A 134 3.79 13.61 -7.37
C TRP A 134 4.23 12.90 -8.65
N TYR A 135 3.54 11.80 -8.95
CA TYR A 135 3.61 11.10 -10.23
C TYR A 135 2.32 11.27 -11.02
N SER A 136 2.41 11.29 -12.34
CA SER A 136 1.28 11.56 -13.24
C SER A 136 0.30 10.39 -13.41
N ASP A 137 0.72 9.17 -13.10
CA ASP A 137 -0.03 7.94 -13.40
C ASP A 137 -0.27 7.75 -14.92
N GLY A 138 0.76 8.03 -15.73
CA GLY A 138 0.71 7.92 -17.19
C GLY A 138 1.14 9.22 -17.89
N ALA A 139 0.87 9.34 -19.18
CA ALA A 139 1.29 10.49 -19.99
C ALA A 139 0.65 11.83 -19.60
N ARG A 140 -0.43 11.81 -18.81
CA ARG A 140 -1.13 13.01 -18.30
C ARG A 140 -1.32 12.88 -16.80
N PHE A 141 -1.21 14.00 -16.10
CA PHE A 141 -1.40 14.03 -14.66
C PHE A 141 -2.84 13.68 -14.26
N SER A 142 -2.99 12.60 -13.49
CA SER A 142 -4.25 12.23 -12.83
C SER A 142 -4.20 12.69 -11.38
N PHE A 143 -5.04 13.69 -11.03
CA PHE A 143 -5.18 14.11 -9.64
C PHE A 143 -6.17 13.19 -8.91
N ASP A 144 -5.63 12.05 -8.49
CA ASP A 144 -6.31 11.03 -7.69
C ASP A 144 -5.33 10.46 -6.64
N HIS A 145 -5.79 9.47 -5.87
CA HIS A 145 -5.03 8.91 -4.76
C HIS A 145 -4.16 7.70 -5.14
N TYR A 146 -3.96 7.37 -6.43
CA TYR A 146 -3.10 6.25 -6.82
C TYR A 146 -1.62 6.45 -6.47
N ASN A 147 -1.18 7.71 -6.32
CA ASN A 147 0.12 8.03 -5.71
C ASN A 147 0.23 7.40 -4.31
N GLY A 148 -0.84 7.50 -3.52
CA GLY A 148 -0.98 6.90 -2.21
C GLY A 148 -1.20 5.39 -2.24
N TYR A 149 -2.20 4.93 -3.00
CA TYR A 149 -2.62 3.53 -3.02
C TYR A 149 -1.56 2.56 -3.55
N VAL A 150 -0.76 3.00 -4.54
CA VAL A 150 0.07 2.10 -5.34
C VAL A 150 1.46 2.67 -5.57
N ILE A 151 1.55 3.84 -6.21
CA ILE A 151 2.75 4.24 -6.95
C ILE A 151 3.98 4.33 -6.04
N HIS A 152 3.92 5.15 -4.99
CA HIS A 152 5.07 5.37 -4.11
C HIS A 152 5.57 4.07 -3.48
N CYS A 153 4.66 3.33 -2.84
CA CYS A 153 5.06 2.12 -2.11
C CYS A 153 5.50 1.01 -3.05
N MET A 154 4.78 0.75 -4.15
CA MET A 154 5.17 -0.31 -5.07
C MET A 154 6.46 0.02 -5.82
N GLN A 155 6.70 1.29 -6.16
CA GLN A 155 7.96 1.70 -6.78
C GLN A 155 9.13 1.56 -5.79
N VAL A 156 8.99 2.03 -4.55
CA VAL A 156 10.03 1.93 -3.52
C VAL A 156 10.37 0.48 -3.22
N GLU A 157 9.38 -0.39 -3.07
CA GLU A 157 9.59 -1.82 -2.78
C GLU A 157 10.21 -2.56 -3.99
N SER A 158 9.75 -2.25 -5.21
CA SER A 158 10.37 -2.77 -6.43
C SER A 158 11.85 -2.42 -6.51
N LEU A 159 12.20 -1.15 -6.23
CA LEU A 159 13.60 -0.71 -6.24
C LEU A 159 14.41 -1.34 -5.10
N ARG A 160 13.87 -1.37 -3.88
CA ARG A 160 14.49 -1.94 -2.68
C ARG A 160 14.97 -3.38 -2.90
N HIS A 161 14.08 -4.23 -3.41
CA HIS A 161 14.36 -5.65 -3.64
C HIS A 161 15.23 -5.91 -4.88
N ASN A 162 15.56 -4.87 -5.65
CA ASN A 162 16.43 -4.96 -6.83
C ASN A 162 17.74 -4.18 -6.70
N ILE A 163 18.06 -3.62 -5.52
CA ILE A 163 19.33 -2.88 -5.27
C ILE A 163 20.55 -3.71 -5.68
N THR A 164 20.54 -5.01 -5.40
CA THR A 164 21.67 -5.93 -5.70
C THR A 164 21.80 -6.27 -7.19
N ALA A 165 20.81 -5.92 -8.02
CA ALA A 165 20.84 -6.17 -9.46
C ALA A 165 21.66 -5.12 -10.24
N GLY A 166 22.10 -4.03 -9.60
CA GLY A 166 23.02 -3.04 -10.18
C GLY A 166 22.93 -1.65 -9.55
N GLY A 167 24.00 -0.85 -9.70
CA GLY A 167 24.13 0.48 -9.06
C GLY A 167 22.98 1.46 -9.36
N LYS A 168 22.42 1.41 -10.57
CA LYS A 168 21.29 2.25 -11.00
C LYS A 168 20.07 2.13 -10.07
N TYR A 169 19.77 0.93 -9.55
CA TYR A 169 18.60 0.72 -8.71
C TYR A 169 18.74 1.39 -7.34
N LYS A 170 19.97 1.45 -6.80
CA LYS A 170 20.22 2.13 -5.53
C LYS A 170 19.98 3.63 -5.64
N GLU A 171 20.46 4.25 -6.72
CA GLU A 171 20.24 5.68 -6.97
C GLU A 171 18.76 6.00 -7.17
N MET A 172 18.05 5.19 -7.97
CA MET A 172 16.61 5.32 -8.16
C MET A 172 15.85 5.10 -6.84
N TYR A 173 16.25 4.12 -6.03
CA TYR A 173 15.66 3.86 -4.72
C TYR A 173 15.78 5.08 -3.80
N ASP A 174 16.99 5.65 -3.69
CA ASP A 174 17.23 6.80 -2.82
C ASP A 174 16.39 8.01 -3.24
N ARG A 175 16.28 8.28 -4.56
CA ARG A 175 15.41 9.34 -5.09
C ARG A 175 13.93 9.04 -4.85
N ALA A 176 13.46 7.84 -5.21
CA ALA A 176 12.07 7.43 -5.02
C ALA A 176 11.65 7.50 -3.55
N TYR A 177 12.54 7.14 -2.63
CA TYR A 177 12.26 7.24 -1.19
C TYR A 177 12.09 8.70 -0.75
N LYS A 178 12.97 9.61 -1.19
CA LYS A 178 12.83 11.06 -0.91
C LYS A 178 11.52 11.61 -1.47
N ARG A 179 11.14 11.20 -2.68
CA ARG A 179 9.85 11.55 -3.31
C ARG A 179 8.66 11.03 -2.51
N MET A 180 8.74 9.81 -1.97
CA MET A 180 7.73 9.26 -1.06
C MET A 180 7.63 10.02 0.26
N GLN A 181 8.76 10.42 0.85
CA GLN A 181 8.76 11.26 2.05
C GLN A 181 8.11 12.63 1.77
N ARG A 182 8.40 13.24 0.62
CA ARG A 182 7.75 14.48 0.20
C ARG A 182 6.24 14.33 0.06
N TYR A 183 5.79 13.26 -0.60
CA TYR A 183 4.37 12.97 -0.73
C TYR A 183 3.70 12.70 0.63
N ALA A 184 4.38 11.98 1.53
CA ALA A 184 3.91 11.76 2.90
C ALA A 184 3.76 13.07 3.68
N HIS A 185 4.66 14.04 3.47
CA HIS A 185 4.52 15.39 4.02
C HIS A 185 3.22 16.04 3.52
N HIS A 186 2.97 16.05 2.21
CA HIS A 186 1.71 16.58 1.66
C HIS A 186 0.48 15.85 2.21
N LEU A 187 0.52 14.53 2.33
CA LEU A 187 -0.58 13.75 2.89
C LEU A 187 -0.96 14.21 4.30
N GLU A 188 0.01 14.46 5.18
CA GLU A 188 -0.26 14.98 6.54
C GLU A 188 -0.90 16.38 6.49
N ARG A 189 -0.38 17.27 5.65
CA ARG A 189 -0.89 18.65 5.52
C ARG A 189 -2.28 18.71 4.89
N MET A 190 -2.66 17.72 4.08
CA MET A 190 -3.97 17.64 3.43
C MET A 190 -5.07 17.08 4.34
N ILE A 191 -4.74 16.69 5.58
CA ILE A 191 -5.73 16.26 6.58
C ILE A 191 -6.38 17.51 7.16
N SER A 192 -7.71 17.62 7.07
CA SER A 192 -8.46 18.74 7.64
C SER A 192 -8.28 18.80 9.17
N PRO A 193 -8.51 19.94 9.83
CA PRO A 193 -8.42 20.06 11.29
C PRO A 193 -9.33 19.10 12.06
N GLU A 194 -10.43 18.69 11.43
CA GLU A 194 -11.43 17.76 11.98
C GLU A 194 -11.07 16.29 11.69
N GLY A 195 -10.03 16.02 10.88
CA GLY A 195 -9.60 14.67 10.54
C GLY A 195 -10.25 14.09 9.27
N HIS A 196 -10.78 14.92 8.38
CA HIS A 196 -11.22 14.47 7.05
C HIS A 196 -10.07 14.60 6.06
N TYR A 197 -10.18 13.95 4.91
CA TYR A 197 -9.25 14.13 3.80
C TYR A 197 -10.03 14.34 2.50
N VAL A 198 -9.35 14.90 1.52
CA VAL A 198 -9.96 15.26 0.24
C VAL A 198 -10.35 14.00 -0.53
N VAL A 199 -11.64 13.88 -0.89
CA VAL A 199 -12.16 12.79 -1.75
C VAL A 199 -12.17 13.28 -3.19
N VAL A 200 -11.16 12.89 -3.97
CA VAL A 200 -11.00 13.29 -5.38
C VAL A 200 -10.53 12.13 -6.23
N GLY A 201 -10.93 12.17 -7.50
CA GLY A 201 -10.45 11.24 -8.50
C GLY A 201 -11.06 9.83 -8.39
N ARG A 202 -10.49 8.93 -9.21
CA ARG A 202 -10.95 7.55 -9.36
C ARG A 202 -10.67 6.75 -8.08
N SER A 203 -11.44 5.68 -7.88
CA SER A 203 -11.27 4.74 -6.76
C SER A 203 -11.29 5.39 -5.38
N SER A 204 -12.06 6.48 -5.25
CA SER A 204 -12.29 7.16 -3.98
C SER A 204 -12.87 6.24 -2.89
N THR A 205 -13.44 5.10 -3.28
CA THR A 205 -13.98 4.07 -2.38
C THR A 205 -12.93 3.26 -1.62
N TYR A 206 -11.63 3.44 -1.91
CA TYR A 206 -10.52 2.82 -1.17
C TYR A 206 -10.17 3.50 0.16
N LYS A 207 -10.93 4.55 0.54
CA LYS A 207 -10.92 5.12 1.90
C LYS A 207 -9.51 5.56 2.31
N ASN A 208 -9.09 5.18 3.51
CA ASN A 208 -7.80 5.52 4.12
C ASN A 208 -6.59 4.89 3.41
N ALA A 209 -6.75 4.03 2.40
CA ALA A 209 -5.62 3.46 1.67
C ALA A 209 -4.66 4.54 1.11
N ALA A 210 -5.16 5.77 0.85
CA ALA A 210 -4.39 6.88 0.31
C ALA A 210 -3.19 7.24 1.22
N PHE A 211 -3.31 6.94 2.51
CA PHE A 211 -2.30 7.24 3.53
C PHE A 211 -1.21 6.18 3.64
N GLN A 212 -1.16 5.18 2.76
CA GLN A 212 -0.11 4.16 2.77
C GLN A 212 1.31 4.74 2.80
N PRO A 213 1.68 5.79 2.04
CA PRO A 213 3.04 6.34 2.09
C PRO A 213 3.37 6.94 3.46
N LEU A 214 2.45 7.74 4.04
CA LEU A 214 2.61 8.31 5.37
C LEU A 214 2.73 7.22 6.45
N ALA A 215 1.90 6.20 6.34
CA ALA A 215 1.93 5.02 7.19
C ALA A 215 3.25 4.23 7.05
N THR A 216 3.80 4.13 5.84
CA THR A 216 5.07 3.45 5.53
C THR A 216 6.25 4.20 6.12
N VAL A 217 6.35 5.52 5.90
CA VAL A 217 7.47 6.31 6.45
C VAL A 217 7.44 6.37 7.98
N ALA A 218 6.25 6.30 8.61
CA ALA A 218 6.12 6.15 10.05
C ALA A 218 6.63 4.77 10.54
N LEU A 219 6.19 3.68 9.90
CA LEU A 219 6.65 2.32 10.22
C LEU A 219 8.18 2.18 10.09
N GLU A 220 8.77 2.83 9.08
CA GLU A 220 10.20 2.74 8.81
C GLU A 220 11.06 3.75 9.60
N ASN A 221 10.46 4.51 10.53
CA ASN A 221 11.15 5.57 11.30
C ASN A 221 11.84 6.62 10.40
N LYS A 222 11.17 7.01 9.32
CA LYS A 222 11.69 7.91 8.28
C LYS A 222 10.70 9.02 7.93
N LEU A 223 9.96 9.51 8.92
CA LEU A 223 9.12 10.70 8.76
C LEU A 223 9.94 11.90 8.26
N PRO A 224 9.32 12.83 7.50
CA PRO A 224 9.91 14.14 7.26
C PRO A 224 10.34 14.81 8.57
N GLU A 225 11.46 15.54 8.56
CA GLU A 225 12.11 16.06 9.77
C GLU A 225 11.19 16.97 10.62
N ASP A 226 10.23 17.63 9.99
CA ASP A 226 9.27 18.55 10.61
C ASP A 226 7.94 17.90 11.04
N ILE A 227 7.80 16.59 10.85
CA ILE A 227 6.61 15.84 11.25
C ILE A 227 6.96 14.84 12.35
N SER A 228 6.35 15.02 13.52
CA SER A 228 6.54 14.08 14.62
C SER A 228 5.64 12.84 14.51
N LYS A 229 6.05 11.74 15.16
CA LYS A 229 5.23 10.53 15.28
C LYS A 229 3.88 10.80 15.97
N GLY A 230 3.86 11.67 16.99
CA GLY A 230 2.65 12.05 17.71
C GLY A 230 1.63 12.78 16.83
N GLN A 231 2.10 13.60 15.89
CA GLN A 231 1.26 14.26 14.88
C GLN A 231 0.64 13.23 13.95
N VAL A 232 1.46 12.34 13.38
CA VAL A 232 0.99 11.32 12.42
C VAL A 232 0.00 10.37 13.07
N ARG A 233 0.28 9.88 14.30
CA ARG A 233 -0.66 9.02 15.02
C ARG A 233 -1.99 9.72 15.24
N ALA A 234 -1.97 10.97 15.71
CA ALA A 234 -3.20 11.73 15.97
C ALA A 234 -4.02 11.95 14.69
N ALA A 235 -3.36 12.38 13.60
CA ALA A 235 -4.01 12.68 12.34
C ALA A 235 -4.62 11.44 11.66
N LEU A 236 -3.84 10.35 11.57
CA LEU A 236 -4.36 9.08 11.04
C LEU A 236 -5.50 8.55 11.90
N THR A 237 -5.39 8.59 13.23
CA THR A 237 -6.47 8.16 14.13
C THR A 237 -7.75 8.96 13.89
N ALA A 238 -7.65 10.28 13.68
CA ALA A 238 -8.80 11.13 13.40
C ALA A 238 -9.51 10.70 12.10
N ILE A 239 -8.75 10.43 11.03
CA ILE A 239 -9.29 9.90 9.76
C ILE A 239 -9.99 8.57 9.96
N LEU A 240 -9.32 7.63 10.64
CA LEU A 240 -9.85 6.29 10.87
C LEU A 240 -11.18 6.34 11.64
N ARG A 241 -11.34 7.26 12.60
CA ARG A 241 -12.60 7.44 13.33
C ARG A 241 -13.77 7.92 12.47
N HIS A 242 -13.51 8.67 11.39
CA HIS A 242 -14.56 9.08 10.44
C HIS A 242 -14.92 7.99 9.44
N ILE A 243 -13.98 7.08 9.15
CA ILE A 243 -14.17 5.98 8.20
C ILE A 243 -14.80 4.76 8.87
N TYR A 244 -14.33 4.37 10.05
CA TYR A 244 -14.74 3.14 10.70
C TYR A 244 -15.93 3.38 11.63
N ILE A 245 -17.07 3.70 11.01
CA ILE A 245 -18.37 3.90 11.67
C ILE A 245 -19.40 2.88 11.15
N ASP A 246 -20.51 2.72 11.87
CA ASP A 246 -21.57 1.74 11.53
C ASP A 246 -22.03 1.79 10.07
N LYS A 247 -22.10 3.00 9.49
CA LYS A 247 -22.54 3.21 8.11
C LYS A 247 -21.62 2.57 7.07
N THR A 248 -20.37 2.28 7.43
CA THR A 248 -19.33 1.77 6.51
C THR A 248 -19.35 0.26 6.40
N PHE A 249 -20.04 -0.43 7.31
CA PHE A 249 -20.18 -1.87 7.30
C PHE A 249 -21.57 -2.28 6.82
N ALA A 250 -21.62 -3.32 5.99
CA ALA A 250 -22.85 -4.03 5.67
C ALA A 250 -23.31 -4.86 6.88
N PRO A 251 -24.60 -5.27 6.96
CA PRO A 251 -25.07 -6.15 8.04
C PRO A 251 -24.30 -7.48 8.15
N SER A 252 -23.66 -7.90 7.05
CA SER A 252 -22.77 -9.07 6.98
C SER A 252 -21.36 -8.83 7.54
N GLY A 253 -21.04 -7.62 8.00
CA GLY A 253 -19.72 -7.24 8.53
C GLY A 253 -18.70 -6.82 7.47
N TRP A 254 -19.03 -6.87 6.18
CA TRP A 254 -18.13 -6.45 5.10
C TRP A 254 -18.13 -4.94 4.89
N LEU A 255 -17.00 -4.38 4.45
CA LEU A 255 -16.93 -2.97 4.06
C LEU A 255 -17.83 -2.69 2.85
N ARG A 256 -18.58 -1.60 2.91
CA ARG A 256 -19.44 -1.14 1.81
C ARG A 256 -18.63 -0.43 0.71
N MET A 257 -19.11 -0.55 -0.51
CA MET A 257 -18.62 0.16 -1.69
C MET A 257 -19.10 1.62 -1.66
N GLY A 258 -18.29 2.46 -1.01
CA GLY A 258 -18.51 3.89 -0.80
C GLY A 258 -17.36 4.43 0.04
N VAL A 259 -17.27 5.75 0.22
CA VAL A 259 -16.28 6.33 1.15
C VAL A 259 -16.71 6.03 2.58
N VAL A 260 -17.98 6.27 2.90
CA VAL A 260 -18.57 6.06 4.22
C VAL A 260 -19.79 5.13 4.16
N GLY A 261 -20.60 5.15 3.09
CA GLY A 261 -21.82 4.34 3.02
C GLY A 261 -22.25 3.99 1.59
N ASP A 262 -23.22 3.08 1.47
CA ASP A 262 -23.69 2.51 0.19
C ASP A 262 -24.40 3.51 -0.73
N LYS A 263 -24.98 4.59 -0.19
CA LYS A 263 -25.51 5.72 -1.00
C LYS A 263 -24.45 6.39 -1.88
N GLN A 264 -23.17 6.06 -1.70
CA GLN A 264 -22.04 6.54 -2.48
C GLN A 264 -21.50 5.47 -3.45
N SER A 265 -22.27 4.42 -3.75
CA SER A 265 -21.84 3.34 -4.65
C SER A 265 -21.53 3.82 -6.08
N ASN A 266 -22.06 4.97 -6.49
CA ASN A 266 -21.74 5.62 -7.76
C ASN A 266 -20.27 6.09 -7.87
N LEU A 267 -19.53 6.13 -6.77
CA LEU A 267 -18.10 6.43 -6.75
C LEU A 267 -17.22 5.21 -7.04
N ALA A 268 -17.80 4.01 -7.05
CA ALA A 268 -17.07 2.78 -7.34
C ALA A 268 -16.77 2.69 -8.84
N ASP A 269 -15.53 2.37 -9.20
CA ASP A 269 -15.17 2.05 -10.57
C ASP A 269 -15.74 0.69 -10.99
N TYR A 270 -15.89 0.45 -12.29
CA TYR A 270 -16.46 -0.79 -12.85
C TYR A 270 -15.75 -2.09 -12.43
N TYR A 271 -14.49 -1.99 -11.98
CA TYR A 271 -13.67 -3.11 -11.48
C TYR A 271 -13.70 -3.27 -9.95
N THR A 272 -14.32 -2.33 -9.24
CA THR A 272 -14.42 -2.34 -7.78
C THR A 272 -15.28 -3.50 -7.31
N ASN A 273 -14.84 -4.18 -6.25
CA ASN A 273 -15.58 -5.26 -5.62
C ASN A 273 -15.44 -5.20 -4.09
N ALA A 274 -16.10 -6.12 -3.38
CA ALA A 274 -16.04 -6.16 -1.92
C ALA A 274 -14.60 -6.37 -1.38
N GLY A 275 -13.79 -7.17 -2.08
CA GLY A 275 -12.39 -7.42 -1.73
C GLY A 275 -11.52 -6.17 -1.87
N SER A 276 -11.71 -5.37 -2.93
CA SER A 276 -10.92 -4.15 -3.13
C SER A 276 -11.17 -3.08 -2.06
N MET A 277 -12.27 -3.15 -1.29
CA MET A 277 -12.48 -2.28 -0.13
C MET A 277 -11.46 -2.50 0.98
N TYR A 278 -10.83 -3.68 1.04
CA TYR A 278 -9.83 -4.01 2.06
C TYR A 278 -8.43 -3.52 1.72
N VAL A 279 -8.22 -2.91 0.55
CA VAL A 279 -7.04 -2.07 0.26
C VAL A 279 -6.90 -0.96 1.32
N ALA A 280 -7.99 -0.59 2.01
CA ALA A 280 -7.98 0.23 3.22
C ALA A 280 -7.01 -0.25 4.31
N SER A 281 -6.61 -1.53 4.33
CA SER A 281 -5.61 -2.03 5.29
C SER A 281 -4.23 -1.39 5.12
N LEU A 282 -3.93 -0.80 3.95
CA LEU A 282 -2.61 -0.27 3.61
C LEU A 282 -2.16 0.92 4.49
N SER A 283 -3.08 1.65 5.14
CA SER A 283 -2.69 2.72 6.06
C SER A 283 -2.45 2.25 7.50
N PHE A 284 -2.71 0.97 7.81
CA PHE A 284 -2.47 0.39 9.15
C PHE A 284 -1.04 -0.13 9.31
N LEU A 285 -0.13 0.20 8.39
CA LEU A 285 1.27 -0.22 8.46
C LEU A 285 1.98 0.10 9.79
N PRO A 286 1.72 1.23 10.49
CA PRO A 286 2.27 1.49 11.81
C PRO A 286 2.00 0.39 12.83
N LEU A 287 0.94 -0.42 12.70
CA LEU A 287 0.71 -1.61 13.55
C LEU A 287 1.86 -2.64 13.45
N GLY A 288 2.80 -2.49 12.53
CA GLY A 288 4.06 -3.24 12.52
C GLY A 288 5.12 -2.75 13.50
N LEU A 289 4.93 -1.63 14.18
CA LEU A 289 5.85 -1.11 15.18
C LEU A 289 5.73 -1.90 16.51
N PRO A 290 6.84 -2.09 17.26
CA PRO A 290 6.81 -2.61 18.63
C PRO A 290 5.86 -1.82 19.53
N ALA A 291 5.28 -2.45 20.55
CA ALA A 291 4.31 -1.82 21.44
C ALA A 291 4.90 -0.64 22.26
N ASP A 292 6.22 -0.63 22.46
CA ASP A 292 6.97 0.40 23.16
C ASP A 292 7.56 1.49 22.23
N ASP A 293 7.32 1.40 20.91
CA ASP A 293 7.79 2.42 19.96
C ASP A 293 7.22 3.81 20.33
N GLU A 294 8.05 4.84 20.16
CA GLU A 294 7.68 6.25 20.38
C GLU A 294 6.36 6.62 19.67
N PHE A 295 6.06 6.01 18.53
CA PHE A 295 4.80 6.21 17.81
C PHE A 295 3.59 5.96 18.70
N TRP A 296 3.64 4.98 19.59
CA TRP A 296 2.57 4.65 20.52
C TRP A 296 2.70 5.36 21.87
N THR A 297 3.91 5.64 22.32
CA THR A 297 4.16 6.11 23.70
C THR A 297 4.23 7.63 23.83
N CYS A 298 4.58 8.37 22.77
CA CYS A 298 4.60 9.83 22.83
C CYS A 298 3.18 10.41 22.99
N ALA A 299 3.07 11.64 23.50
CA ALA A 299 1.79 12.34 23.58
C ALA A 299 1.25 12.64 22.17
N PRO A 300 -0.07 12.56 21.93
CA PRO A 300 -0.65 13.01 20.67
C PRO A 300 -0.38 14.50 20.49
N GLN A 301 -0.09 14.93 19.26
CA GLN A 301 0.23 16.32 18.94
C GLN A 301 -0.69 16.84 17.82
N PRO A 302 -0.98 18.16 17.78
CA PRO A 302 -1.72 18.76 16.68
C PRO A 302 -1.01 18.59 15.34
N TRP A 303 -1.69 18.09 14.32
CA TRP A 303 -1.14 18.03 12.95
C TRP A 303 -1.17 19.40 12.27
N THR A 304 -0.48 19.55 11.15
CA THR A 304 -0.24 20.86 10.49
C THR A 304 -1.51 21.69 10.34
N SER A 305 -2.60 21.11 9.85
CA SER A 305 -3.86 21.85 9.69
C SER A 305 -4.44 22.33 11.02
N GLN A 306 -4.41 21.53 12.08
CA GLN A 306 -4.86 22.01 13.40
C GLN A 306 -4.02 23.18 13.89
N LYS A 307 -2.70 23.11 13.75
CA LYS A 307 -1.80 24.22 14.10
C LYS A 307 -2.17 25.48 13.32
N CYS A 308 -2.42 25.36 12.02
CA CYS A 308 -2.83 26.46 11.16
C CYS A 308 -4.08 27.19 11.65
N TRP A 309 -5.15 26.45 11.95
CA TRP A 309 -6.43 27.04 12.36
C TRP A 309 -6.50 27.43 13.84
N ASN A 310 -5.46 27.10 14.63
CA ASN A 310 -5.26 27.57 16.00
C ASN A 310 -4.22 28.70 16.12
N ALA A 311 -3.75 29.25 14.99
CA ALA A 311 -2.68 30.25 14.97
C ALA A 311 -1.37 29.81 15.66
N GLU A 312 -1.07 28.51 15.61
CA GLU A 312 0.18 27.93 16.09
C GLU A 312 1.25 27.90 14.98
N GLN A 313 2.52 27.93 15.37
CA GLN A 313 3.64 27.90 14.43
C GLN A 313 3.87 26.49 13.85
N PHE A 314 4.11 26.40 12.55
CA PHE A 314 4.60 25.22 11.84
C PHE A 314 5.49 25.65 10.67
N PRO A 315 6.39 24.77 10.16
CA PRO A 315 7.31 25.15 9.10
C PRO A 315 6.61 25.53 7.79
N LYS A 316 7.22 26.52 7.11
CA LYS A 316 6.82 26.93 5.77
C LYS A 316 7.19 25.85 4.75
N ASP A 317 6.33 25.66 3.77
CA ASP A 317 6.47 24.66 2.72
C ASP A 317 7.03 25.28 1.42
N TYR A 318 7.86 24.53 0.70
CA TYR A 318 8.55 24.94 -0.53
C TYR A 318 8.72 23.76 -1.49
N TYR A 319 8.81 24.03 -2.79
CA TYR A 319 9.06 23.00 -3.79
C TYR A 319 10.43 22.32 -3.60
N VAL A 320 10.52 21.05 -3.97
CA VAL A 320 11.77 20.26 -3.96
C VAL A 320 12.12 19.73 -5.36
N SER A 321 13.41 19.48 -5.63
CA SER A 321 13.93 19.11 -6.95
C SER A 321 14.61 17.72 -7.02
N TYR A 322 14.11 16.74 -6.27
CA TYR A 322 14.72 15.41 -6.11
C TYR A 322 14.84 14.55 -7.38
#